data_AF-A0A2N2L9P9-F1
#
_entry.id   AF-A0A2N2L9P9-F1
#
_cell.length_a   1.000
_cell.length_b   1.000
_cell.length_c   1.000
_cell.angle_alpha   90.00
_cell.angle_beta   90.00
_cell.angle_gamma   90.00
#
_symmetry.space_group_name_H-M   'P 1'
#
loop_
_entity.id
_entity.type
_entity.pdbx_description
1 polymer ?
#
loop_
_entity_poly.entity_id
_entity_poly.type
_entity_poly.pdbx_seq_one_letter_code
_entity_poly.pdbx_strand_id
1 'polypeptide(L)'
;MLFKQKKALVISDFDGTICPVDVGSEVLSRFTQKSRDDIDREYVKNSLGSREAYRKIAPLMMVNPDCLQTYVLKRSRIDPFFGRFVFRRPMNYAAAAEPVKLKY
;
A
#
# COMPACT_ATOMS: atom_id res chain seq x y z
N MET A 1 32.89 -4.04 -8.46
CA MET A 1 32.38 -2.68 -8.75
C MET A 1 31.52 -2.22 -7.58
N LEU A 2 31.87 -1.12 -6.92
CA LEU A 2 31.04 -0.52 -5.87
C LEU A 2 30.12 0.52 -6.54
N PHE A 3 28.83 0.23 -6.65
CA PHE A 3 27.86 1.23 -7.09
C PHE A 3 27.67 2.26 -5.97
N LYS A 4 28.30 3.44 -6.11
CA LYS A 4 28.00 4.61 -5.28
C LYS A 4 26.74 5.27 -5.81
N GLN A 5 25.58 4.84 -5.32
CA GLN A 5 24.30 5.51 -5.60
C GLN A 5 24.37 6.93 -5.01
N LYS A 6 24.35 7.97 -5.85
CA LYS A 6 24.04 9.35 -5.42
C LYS A 6 22.58 9.37 -4.92
N LYS A 7 22.24 10.27 -3.98
CA LYS A 7 20.91 10.40 -3.32
C LYS A 7 19.77 9.77 -4.14
N ALA A 8 19.15 8.72 -3.61
CA ALA A 8 18.07 8.01 -4.29
C ALA A 8 16.71 8.50 -3.80
N LEU A 9 15.80 8.78 -4.73
CA LEU A 9 14.36 8.89 -4.46
C LEU A 9 13.75 7.51 -4.66
N VAL A 10 13.07 7.01 -3.62
CA VAL A 10 12.31 5.76 -3.68
C VAL A 10 10.83 6.12 -3.61
N ILE A 11 10.06 5.69 -4.60
CA ILE A 11 8.59 5.78 -4.63
C ILE A 11 8.08 4.35 -4.56
N SER A 12 7.14 4.09 -3.66
CA SER A 12 6.55 2.77 -3.48
C SER A 12 5.04 2.86 -3.60
N ASP A 13 4.46 1.93 -4.35
CA ASP A 13 3.02 1.66 -4.30
C ASP A 13 2.64 0.98 -2.98
N PHE A 14 1.34 0.91 -2.67
CA PHE A 14 0.82 0.32 -1.44
C PHE A 14 0.26 -1.09 -1.65
N ASP A 15 -0.85 -1.24 -2.35
CA ASP A 15 -1.54 -2.53 -2.54
C ASP A 15 -0.70 -3.45 -3.44
N GLY A 16 -0.57 -4.72 -3.04
CA GLY A 16 0.34 -5.68 -3.68
C GLY A 16 1.83 -5.39 -3.51
N THR A 17 2.23 -4.30 -2.82
CA THR A 17 3.63 -3.89 -2.63
C THR A 17 3.99 -3.75 -1.15
N ILE A 18 3.59 -2.65 -0.49
CA ILE A 18 3.77 -2.47 0.96
C ILE A 18 2.84 -3.40 1.71
N CYS A 19 1.60 -3.49 1.24
CA CYS A 19 0.62 -4.45 1.70
C CYS A 19 0.56 -5.59 0.68
N PRO A 20 0.89 -6.84 1.03
CA PRO A 20 0.84 -7.96 0.09
C PRO A 20 -0.60 -8.40 -0.24
N VAL A 21 -1.61 -7.67 0.27
CA VAL A 21 -3.03 -7.87 -0.03
C VAL A 21 -3.48 -6.69 -0.89
N ASP A 22 -4.25 -6.97 -1.94
CA ASP A 22 -4.96 -5.96 -2.72
C ASP A 22 -6.21 -5.52 -1.93
N VAL A 23 -6.03 -4.53 -1.05
CA VAL A 23 -7.10 -4.07 -0.16
C VAL A 23 -8.18 -3.36 -0.96
N GLY A 24 -7.82 -2.64 -2.02
CA GLY A 24 -8.74 -2.05 -2.98
C GLY A 24 -9.74 -3.09 -3.49
N SER A 25 -9.26 -4.16 -4.11
CA SER A 25 -10.11 -5.23 -4.64
C SER A 25 -11.03 -5.85 -3.59
N GLU A 26 -10.53 -6.11 -2.38
CA GLU A 26 -11.32 -6.62 -1.26
C GLU A 26 -12.46 -5.67 -0.83
N VAL A 27 -12.17 -4.36 -0.75
CA VAL A 27 -13.17 -3.33 -0.45
C VAL A 27 -14.23 -3.28 -1.53
N LEU A 28 -13.80 -3.33 -2.79
CA LEU A 28 -14.70 -3.31 -3.93
C LEU A 28 -15.62 -4.55 -3.90
N SER A 29 -15.05 -5.76 -3.83
CA SER A 29 -15.83 -7.00 -3.73
C SER A 29 -16.86 -6.97 -2.58
N ARG A 30 -16.46 -6.45 -1.41
CA ARG A 30 -17.31 -6.47 -0.21
C ARG A 30 -18.48 -5.49 -0.21
N PHE A 31 -18.31 -4.30 -0.80
CA PHE A 31 -19.20 -3.16 -0.55
C PHE A 31 -19.93 -2.65 -1.80
N THR A 32 -19.83 -3.32 -2.95
CA THR A 32 -20.82 -3.12 -4.01
C THR A 32 -21.99 -4.04 -3.86
N GLN A 33 -23.19 -3.50 -4.11
CA GLN A 33 -24.40 -4.30 -4.22
C GLN A 33 -24.63 -4.89 -5.61
N LYS A 34 -24.14 -4.24 -6.67
CA LYS A 34 -24.29 -4.70 -8.06
C LYS A 34 -22.96 -5.22 -8.58
N SER A 35 -23.05 -6.21 -9.48
CA SER A 35 -21.89 -6.67 -10.24
C SER A 35 -21.18 -5.48 -10.89
N ARG A 36 -19.86 -5.42 -10.71
CA ARG A 36 -18.96 -4.46 -11.39
C ARG A 36 -18.35 -5.08 -12.64
N ASP A 37 -18.76 -6.30 -13.01
CA ASP A 37 -18.05 -7.14 -13.96
C ASP A 37 -17.89 -6.45 -15.32
N ASP A 38 -18.86 -5.62 -15.72
CA ASP A 38 -18.76 -4.81 -16.94
C ASP A 38 -17.63 -3.77 -16.87
N ILE A 39 -17.52 -3.06 -15.74
CA ILE A 39 -16.47 -2.06 -15.51
C ILE A 39 -15.11 -2.76 -15.42
N ASP A 40 -15.04 -3.89 -14.72
CA ASP A 40 -13.80 -4.66 -14.57
C ASP A 40 -13.37 -5.25 -15.92
N ARG A 41 -14.30 -5.74 -16.74
CA ARG A 41 -14.02 -6.20 -18.11
C ARG A 41 -13.51 -5.06 -18.99
N GLU A 42 -14.11 -3.87 -18.94
CA GLU A 42 -13.63 -2.70 -19.68
C GLU A 42 -12.25 -2.23 -19.21
N TYR A 43 -11.98 -2.31 -17.90
CA TYR A 43 -10.69 -1.97 -17.30
C TYR A 43 -9.60 -2.96 -17.74
N VAL A 44 -9.84 -4.27 -17.63
CA VAL A 44 -8.90 -5.33 -18.04
C VAL A 44 -8.59 -5.29 -19.54
N LYS A 45 -9.55 -4.87 -20.37
CA LYS A 45 -9.33 -4.67 -21.81
C LYS A 45 -8.52 -3.42 -22.15
N ASN A 46 -8.04 -2.66 -21.16
CA ASN A 46 -7.38 -1.37 -21.30
C ASN A 46 -8.23 -0.30 -22.03
N SER A 47 -9.54 -0.51 -22.13
CA SER A 47 -10.48 0.46 -22.71
C SER A 47 -10.95 1.52 -21.72
N LEU A 48 -10.64 1.35 -20.43
CA LEU A 48 -11.01 2.25 -19.35
C LEU A 48 -9.82 2.48 -18.42
N GLY A 49 -9.46 3.74 -18.17
CA GLY A 49 -8.42 4.10 -17.20
C GLY A 49 -8.91 4.00 -15.75
N SER A 50 -7.99 3.87 -14.79
CA SER A 50 -8.30 3.68 -13.37
C SER A 50 -9.18 4.80 -12.80
N ARG A 51 -8.89 6.06 -13.14
CA ARG A 51 -9.71 7.21 -12.73
C ARG A 51 -11.17 7.09 -13.16
N GLU A 52 -11.40 6.71 -14.41
CA GLU A 52 -12.77 6.56 -14.95
C GLU A 52 -13.46 5.32 -14.37
N ALA A 53 -12.73 4.22 -14.16
CA ALA A 53 -13.23 3.05 -13.46
C ALA A 53 -13.73 3.40 -12.05
N TYR A 54 -12.89 4.07 -11.24
CA TYR A 54 -13.27 4.49 -9.89
C TYR A 54 -14.44 5.47 -9.88
N ARG A 55 -14.54 6.37 -10.88
CA ARG A 55 -15.69 7.28 -11.01
C ARG A 55 -16.99 6.52 -11.28
N LYS A 56 -16.98 5.48 -12.11
CA LYS A 56 -18.15 4.62 -12.36
C LYS A 56 -18.50 3.74 -11.15
N ILE A 57 -17.49 3.32 -10.40
CA ILE A 57 -17.62 2.42 -9.25
C ILE A 57 -18.14 3.14 -8.00
N ALA A 58 -17.69 4.36 -7.72
CA ALA A 58 -17.99 5.07 -6.47
C ALA A 58 -19.50 5.14 -6.14
N PRO A 59 -20.42 5.42 -7.09
CA PRO A 59 -21.86 5.41 -6.82
C PRO A 59 -22.46 4.04 -6.48
N LEU A 60 -21.75 2.96 -6.80
CA LEU A 60 -22.18 1.59 -6.52
C LEU A 60 -21.79 1.12 -5.11
N MET A 61 -20.93 1.89 -4.44
CA MET A 61 -20.47 1.61 -3.08
C MET A 61 -21.59 1.88 -2.07
N MET A 62 -21.88 0.90 -1.23
CA MET A 62 -22.80 1.04 -0.11
C MET A 62 -22.11 0.71 1.20
N VAL A 63 -21.47 1.71 1.76
CA VAL A 63 -20.74 1.62 3.03
C VAL A 63 -20.64 3.00 3.66
N ASN A 64 -20.67 3.07 4.99
CA ASN A 64 -20.35 4.30 5.71
C ASN A 64 -18.82 4.37 6.00
N PRO A 65 -18.28 5.56 6.29
CA PRO A 65 -16.83 5.72 6.50
C PRO A 65 -16.25 4.83 7.60
N ASP A 66 -16.93 4.68 8.74
CA ASP A 66 -16.42 3.93 9.89
C ASP A 66 -16.33 2.42 9.61
N CYS A 67 -17.36 1.87 8.95
CA CYS A 67 -17.36 0.48 8.50
C CYS A 67 -16.27 0.22 7.47
N LEU A 68 -16.05 1.16 6.54
CA LEU A 68 -14.99 1.06 5.54
C LEU A 68 -13.62 1.06 6.22
N GLN A 69 -13.36 2.02 7.12
CA GLN A 69 -12.10 2.11 7.85
C GLN A 69 -11.83 0.85 8.66
N THR A 70 -12.84 0.37 9.40
CA THR A 70 -12.73 -0.87 10.19
C THR A 70 -12.40 -2.07 9.30
N TYR A 71 -13.05 -2.19 8.14
CA TYR A 71 -12.79 -3.28 7.20
C TYR A 71 -11.37 -3.22 6.63
N VAL A 72 -10.93 -2.03 6.19
CA VAL A 72 -9.58 -1.79 5.66
C VAL A 72 -8.53 -2.17 6.70
N LEU A 73 -8.62 -1.64 7.93
CA LEU A 73 -7.66 -1.91 8.99
C LEU A 73 -7.58 -3.40 9.35
N LYS A 74 -8.70 -4.12 9.29
CA LYS A 74 -8.75 -5.56 9.57
C LYS A 74 -8.11 -6.40 8.46
N ARG A 75 -8.16 -5.94 7.20
CA ARG A 75 -7.66 -6.69 6.03
C ARG A 75 -6.24 -6.33 5.64
N SER A 76 -5.86 -5.07 5.84
CA SER A 76 -4.51 -4.59 5.53
C SER A 76 -3.49 -5.20 6.47
N ARG A 77 -2.32 -5.54 5.92
CA ARG A 77 -1.13 -5.91 6.69
C ARG A 77 0.09 -5.32 6.02
N ILE A 78 1.01 -4.75 6.80
CA ILE A 78 2.29 -4.27 6.25
C ILE A 78 3.22 -5.48 6.06
N ASP A 79 3.91 -5.53 4.93
CA ASP A 79 4.96 -6.52 4.70
C ASP A 79 5.99 -6.46 5.86
N PRO A 80 6.33 -7.60 6.50
CA PRO A 80 7.20 -7.61 7.66
C PRO A 80 8.60 -7.02 7.43
N PHE A 81 9.08 -7.01 6.19
CA PHE A 81 10.40 -6.48 5.83
C PHE A 81 10.35 -5.01 5.40
N PHE A 82 9.17 -4.47 5.06
CA PHE A 82 9.03 -3.09 4.59
C PHE A 82 9.52 -2.08 5.64
N GLY A 83 9.26 -2.32 6.92
CA GLY A 83 9.78 -1.47 8.00
C GLY A 83 11.32 -1.41 8.00
N ARG A 84 11.99 -2.55 7.80
CA ARG A 84 13.46 -2.61 7.70
C ARG A 84 13.98 -1.91 6.45
N PHE A 85 13.22 -1.95 5.35
CA PHE A 85 13.56 -1.26 4.12
C PHE A 85 13.52 0.27 4.29
N VAL A 86 12.46 0.81 4.90
CA VAL A 86 12.29 2.26 5.10
C VAL A 86 13.19 2.80 6.20
N PHE A 87 13.26 2.12 7.34
CA PHE A 87 14.03 2.58 8.51
C PHE A 87 15.48 2.10 8.50
N ARG A 88 16.01 1.67 7.35
CA ARG A 88 17.42 1.34 7.23
C ARG A 88 18.25 2.59 7.51
N ARG A 89 18.63 2.78 8.78
CA ARG A 89 19.63 3.76 9.16
C ARG A 89 20.88 3.44 8.35
N PRO A 90 21.55 4.45 7.77
CA PRO A 90 22.87 4.21 7.23
C PRO A 90 23.70 3.59 8.37
N MET A 91 24.20 2.37 8.13
CA MET A 91 25.24 1.79 8.98
C MET A 91 26.44 2.72 8.83
N ASN A 92 26.55 3.70 9.74
CA ASN A 92 27.80 4.39 9.97
C ASN A 92 28.75 3.33 10.53
N TYR A 93 29.55 2.72 9.64
CA TYR A 93 30.68 1.87 10.00
C TYR A 93 31.77 2.61 10.81
N ALA A 94 31.53 3.87 11.22
CA ALA A 94 32.44 4.72 11.97
C ALA A 94 31.98 5.04 13.42
N ALA A 95 30.87 4.48 13.91
CA ALA A 95 30.36 4.78 15.26
C ALA A 95 30.26 3.57 16.19
N ALA A 96 31.07 2.54 15.97
CA ALA A 96 31.24 1.44 16.92
C ALA A 96 32.27 1.81 18.00
N ALA A 97 31.98 2.84 18.78
CA ALA A 97 32.62 3.10 20.08
C ALA A 97 31.89 4.28 20.72
N GLU A 98 30.81 4.02 21.44
CA GLU A 98 30.55 4.60 22.77
C GLU A 98 29.33 3.88 23.37
N PRO A 99 29.43 3.30 24.57
CA PRO A 99 28.29 2.68 25.22
C PRO A 99 27.31 3.75 25.70
N VAL A 100 26.05 3.63 25.26
CA VAL A 100 24.94 4.45 25.76
C VAL A 100 24.75 4.14 27.25
N LYS A 101 25.09 5.08 28.12
CA LYS A 101 24.73 5.02 29.55
C LYS A 101 23.22 5.23 29.67
N LEU A 102 22.49 4.18 30.01
CA LEU A 102 21.12 4.26 30.51
C LEU A 102 21.16 4.95 31.89
N LYS A 103 20.49 6.10 32.01
CA LYS A 103 20.12 6.66 33.31
C LYS A 103 18.76 6.09 33.68
N TYR A 104 18.70 5.46 34.84
CA TYR A 104 17.47 5.07 35.52
C TYR A 104 16.68 6.31 35.95
#